data_AF-A0A2M8QFV3-F1
#
_entry.id   AF-A0A2M8QFV3-F1
#
_cell.length_a   1.000
_cell.length_b   1.000
_cell.length_c   1.000
_cell.angle_alpha   90.00
_cell.angle_beta   90.00
_cell.angle_gamma   90.00
#
_symmetry.space_group_name_H-M   'P 1'
#
loop_
_entity.id
_entity.type
_entity.pdbx_description
1 polymer ?
#
loop_
_entity_poly.entity_id
_entity_poly.type
_entity_poly.pdbx_seq_one_letter_code
_entity_poly.pdbx_strand_id
1 'polypeptide(L)'
;MMTALALACIGSGLTAMLQPQPAVASPRAWVWALPSHVPPPRVPEWNPMTPEKFELGRYLFYDARLSGNGRQSCATCHQQRLAFTDGRPQSIGSTGEIHPRNAQSLANVAWFSTLTWANPLLTEIEKQIPIPMFGEFPVELGITGKEQEVLDRFRADPQYRRMFAAAFPGEAEPITWKNIVYALATFTRGLTSFDSPYDRYLAGDQAALTPSAIRGMQMFFSEDLECHHCHTGFNLSASTTFSGAVFIERPFFNTGLYNIDGKGAYPPDNEGVKELTNDPTDMGRFRPPSLRNVALTAPYMHDGSIATLEEVIRFYERGGRKITSGPYAGDGRLSPLKNGLVSGFTLTDAQRQDLIAFLESLTDWHFVTNPRFSDPFAPAPAAQATPAPRPAATPIAVAPSPTPPPIFSQQEYRTRLNAILTDLNALRTLVRRSHRAEAQRLAQQVHDRLHALRATSHHLGVGDAHDRAEAHLHGQVLARLTSEDARPAAIIVAIRDLQALLRAMARAAG
;
A
#
# COMPACT_ATOMS: atom_id res chain seq x y z
N MET A 1 65.54 45.01 -61.05
CA MET A 1 64.67 44.11 -61.82
C MET A 1 64.96 42.68 -61.42
N MET A 2 63.90 41.89 -61.14
CA MET A 2 63.85 40.41 -61.24
C MET A 2 64.64 39.61 -60.18
N THR A 3 63.97 38.98 -59.19
CA THR A 3 63.45 37.56 -59.13
C THR A 3 64.57 36.50 -59.04
N ALA A 4 64.52 35.40 -58.29
CA ALA A 4 63.56 34.77 -57.38
C ALA A 4 64.17 33.46 -56.79
N LEU A 5 63.58 32.94 -55.69
CA LEU A 5 63.40 31.52 -55.29
C LEU A 5 64.66 30.66 -54.93
N ALA A 6 64.68 29.71 -53.99
CA ALA A 6 63.72 29.12 -53.06
C ALA A 6 64.49 28.22 -52.05
N LEU A 7 64.00 28.04 -50.81
CA LEU A 7 63.75 26.72 -50.18
C LEU A 7 63.20 26.89 -48.75
N ALA A 8 62.00 26.38 -48.48
CA ALA A 8 61.59 25.93 -47.14
C ALA A 8 60.35 25.04 -47.25
N CYS A 9 60.53 23.75 -46.99
CA CYS A 9 59.47 22.76 -46.78
C CYS A 9 58.78 23.01 -45.44
N ILE A 10 57.44 22.98 -45.40
CA ILE A 10 56.68 22.82 -44.15
C ILE A 10 55.66 21.70 -44.38
N GLY A 11 55.75 20.70 -43.51
CA GLY A 11 54.93 19.49 -43.54
C GLY A 11 53.47 19.74 -43.15
N SER A 12 52.60 19.03 -43.85
CA SER A 12 51.15 19.03 -43.69
C SER A 12 50.73 18.25 -42.44
N GLY A 13 50.15 18.94 -41.45
CA GLY A 13 49.45 18.31 -40.33
C GLY A 13 47.98 18.06 -40.67
N LEU A 14 47.56 16.79 -40.68
CA LEU A 14 46.15 16.38 -40.73
C LEU A 14 45.43 16.88 -39.47
N THR A 15 44.47 17.78 -39.63
CA THR A 15 43.52 18.14 -38.56
C THR A 15 42.27 17.28 -38.71
N ALA A 16 42.18 16.20 -37.93
CA ALA A 16 40.96 15.43 -37.79
C ALA A 16 39.93 16.30 -37.04
N MET A 17 38.85 16.68 -37.72
CA MET A 17 37.73 17.37 -37.10
C MET A 17 36.99 16.40 -36.16
N LEU A 18 37.22 16.54 -34.85
CA LEU A 18 36.35 15.98 -33.83
C LEU A 18 34.99 16.68 -33.96
N GLN A 19 34.00 15.98 -34.51
CA GLN A 19 32.61 16.41 -34.36
C GLN A 19 32.22 16.26 -32.88
N PRO A 20 31.64 17.28 -32.24
CA PRO A 20 31.13 17.15 -30.88
C PRO A 20 30.03 16.08 -30.87
N GLN A 21 30.20 15.05 -30.04
CA GLN A 21 29.13 14.09 -29.76
C GLN A 21 27.91 14.88 -29.24
N PRO A 22 26.69 14.54 -29.68
CA PRO A 22 25.49 15.14 -29.11
C PRO A 22 25.49 14.88 -27.60
N ALA A 23 25.42 15.96 -26.82
CA ALA A 23 25.32 15.86 -25.38
C ALA A 23 24.12 14.98 -25.02
N VAL A 24 24.38 13.85 -24.35
CA VAL A 24 23.34 13.00 -23.80
C VAL A 24 22.59 13.86 -22.78
N ALA A 25 21.35 14.22 -23.08
CA ALA A 25 20.51 15.00 -22.17
C ALA A 25 20.42 14.26 -20.83
N SER A 26 20.67 14.97 -19.73
CA SER A 26 20.53 14.39 -18.39
C SER A 26 19.11 13.84 -18.20
N PRO A 27 18.94 12.67 -17.57
CA PRO A 27 17.61 12.10 -17.33
C PRO A 27 16.71 13.09 -16.61
N ARG A 28 15.45 13.20 -17.05
CA ARG A 28 14.49 14.07 -16.36
C ARG A 28 14.24 13.54 -14.95
N ALA A 29 14.14 14.44 -13.97
CA ALA A 29 13.85 14.04 -12.60
C ALA A 29 12.45 13.42 -12.49
N TRP A 30 12.34 12.33 -11.73
CA TRP A 30 11.05 11.69 -11.46
C TRP A 30 10.22 12.51 -10.45
N VAL A 31 8.92 12.66 -10.73
CA VAL A 31 7.96 13.33 -9.84
C VAL A 31 6.87 12.34 -9.46
N TRP A 32 6.73 12.09 -8.16
CA TRP A 32 5.79 11.11 -7.62
C TRP A 32 4.32 11.57 -7.61
N ALA A 33 4.05 12.88 -7.55
CA ALA A 33 2.71 13.46 -7.50
C ALA A 33 1.77 12.76 -6.47
N LEU A 34 2.22 12.66 -5.22
CA LEU A 34 1.48 12.00 -4.13
C LEU A 34 0.66 13.02 -3.33
N PRO A 35 -0.48 12.61 -2.73
CA PRO A 35 -1.13 13.40 -1.69
C PRO A 35 -0.16 13.69 -0.54
N SER A 36 -0.34 14.83 0.14
CA SER A 36 0.56 15.29 1.21
C SER A 36 0.70 14.31 2.39
N HIS A 37 -0.31 13.48 2.63
CA HIS A 37 -0.32 12.48 3.70
C HIS A 37 0.30 11.13 3.30
N VAL A 38 0.71 10.96 2.05
CA VAL A 38 1.33 9.72 1.55
C VAL A 38 2.84 9.91 1.43
N PRO A 39 3.65 9.25 2.27
CA PRO A 39 5.10 9.35 2.17
C PRO A 39 5.61 8.67 0.89
N PRO A 40 6.72 9.14 0.30
CA PRO A 40 7.29 8.51 -0.88
C PRO A 40 7.74 7.06 -0.58
N PRO A 41 7.63 6.13 -1.55
CA PRO A 41 8.03 4.75 -1.34
C PRO A 41 9.55 4.62 -1.25
N ARG A 42 10.03 3.45 -0.82
CA ARG A 42 11.46 3.14 -0.88
C ARG A 42 11.88 2.92 -2.34
N VAL A 43 12.94 3.61 -2.76
CA VAL A 43 13.55 3.45 -4.07
C VAL A 43 14.99 2.99 -3.85
N PRO A 44 15.40 1.82 -4.38
CA PRO A 44 16.79 1.40 -4.29
C PRO A 44 17.71 2.38 -5.01
N GLU A 45 18.81 2.79 -4.38
CA GLU A 45 19.77 3.75 -4.96
C GLU A 45 20.35 3.26 -6.29
N TRP A 46 20.49 1.93 -6.44
CA TRP A 46 21.00 1.28 -7.64
C TRP A 46 19.96 1.12 -8.76
N ASN A 47 18.68 1.43 -8.51
CA ASN A 47 17.64 1.51 -9.54
C ASN A 47 16.74 2.76 -9.32
N PRO A 48 17.28 3.98 -9.53
CA PRO A 48 16.55 5.22 -9.27
C PRO A 48 15.38 5.40 -10.25
N MET A 49 14.28 6.05 -9.85
CA MET A 49 13.18 6.31 -10.78
C MET A 49 13.60 7.31 -11.88
N THR A 50 13.29 7.00 -13.14
CA THR A 50 13.39 7.96 -14.26
C THR A 50 12.18 7.79 -15.19
N PRO A 51 11.72 8.85 -15.87
CA PRO A 51 10.66 8.76 -16.87
C PRO A 51 10.97 7.77 -18.00
N GLU A 52 12.23 7.70 -18.42
CA GLU A 52 12.68 6.83 -19.51
C GLU A 52 12.60 5.35 -19.11
N LYS A 53 13.01 4.99 -17.88
CA LYS A 53 12.86 3.61 -17.36
C LYS A 53 11.40 3.25 -17.10
N PHE A 54 10.59 4.20 -16.65
CA PHE A 54 9.16 3.98 -16.47
C PHE A 54 8.48 3.66 -17.79
N GLU A 55 8.77 4.41 -18.85
CA GLU A 55 8.18 4.17 -20.18
C GLU A 55 8.69 2.87 -20.80
N LEU A 56 9.99 2.58 -20.71
CA LEU A 56 10.52 1.28 -21.14
C LEU A 56 9.87 0.11 -20.38
N GLY A 57 9.71 0.25 -19.07
CA GLY A 57 9.05 -0.75 -18.23
C GLY A 57 7.59 -0.95 -18.63
N ARG A 58 6.87 0.13 -18.95
CA ARG A 58 5.50 0.08 -19.48
C ARG A 58 5.44 -0.73 -20.78
N TYR A 59 6.32 -0.46 -21.74
CA TYR A 59 6.35 -1.25 -22.98
C TYR A 59 6.63 -2.73 -22.71
N LEU A 60 7.64 -3.05 -21.91
CA LEU A 60 7.98 -4.43 -21.55
C LEU A 60 6.83 -5.15 -20.81
N PHE A 61 6.09 -4.44 -19.97
CA PHE A 61 4.98 -5.00 -19.19
C PHE A 61 3.83 -5.51 -20.07
N TYR A 62 3.57 -4.82 -21.19
CA TYR A 62 2.51 -5.18 -22.12
C TYR A 62 2.97 -6.08 -23.28
N ASP A 63 4.27 -6.19 -23.57
CA ASP A 63 4.77 -6.92 -24.73
C ASP A 63 4.81 -8.44 -24.53
N ALA A 64 3.96 -9.17 -25.27
CA ALA A 64 3.89 -10.62 -25.22
C ALA A 64 5.19 -11.32 -25.67
N ARG A 65 6.05 -10.63 -26.42
CA ARG A 65 7.36 -11.13 -26.85
C ARG A 65 8.32 -11.37 -25.67
N LEU A 66 8.01 -10.89 -24.47
CA LEU A 66 8.79 -11.17 -23.26
C LEU A 66 8.66 -12.63 -22.79
N SER A 67 7.51 -13.27 -22.99
CA SER A 67 7.36 -14.70 -22.65
C SER A 67 8.20 -15.59 -23.57
N GLY A 68 8.66 -16.74 -23.07
CA GLY A 68 9.49 -17.64 -23.85
C GLY A 68 8.82 -18.15 -25.13
N ASN A 69 7.49 -18.31 -25.13
CA ASN A 69 6.73 -18.67 -26.33
C ASN A 69 6.15 -17.47 -27.11
N GLY A 70 6.35 -16.24 -26.63
CA GLY A 70 5.90 -15.01 -27.30
C GLY A 70 4.39 -14.77 -27.26
N ARG A 71 3.65 -15.39 -26.32
CA ARG A 71 2.17 -15.35 -26.28
C ARG A 71 1.59 -14.66 -25.05
N GLN A 72 2.40 -14.35 -24.04
CA GLN A 72 1.94 -13.79 -22.77
C GLN A 72 2.83 -12.64 -22.32
N SER A 73 2.23 -11.62 -21.70
CA SER A 73 2.92 -10.51 -21.04
C SER A 73 2.49 -10.41 -19.58
N CYS A 74 3.11 -9.50 -18.81
CA CYS A 74 2.67 -9.22 -17.44
C CYS A 74 1.20 -8.76 -17.43
N ALA A 75 0.81 -7.95 -18.43
CA ALA A 75 -0.54 -7.42 -18.57
C ALA A 75 -1.62 -8.48 -18.88
N THR A 76 -1.24 -9.69 -19.29
CA THR A 76 -2.20 -10.81 -19.46
C THR A 76 -2.87 -11.17 -18.13
N CYS A 77 -2.08 -11.25 -17.05
CA CYS A 77 -2.57 -11.55 -15.70
C CYS A 77 -2.79 -10.29 -14.85
N HIS A 78 -2.23 -9.15 -15.25
CA HIS A 78 -2.35 -7.87 -14.53
C HIS A 78 -2.99 -6.80 -15.41
N GLN A 79 -4.29 -6.89 -15.61
CA GLN A 79 -5.04 -6.03 -16.53
C GLN A 79 -5.40 -4.69 -15.87
N GLN A 80 -5.01 -3.56 -16.48
CA GLN A 80 -5.26 -2.22 -15.92
C GLN A 80 -6.73 -2.00 -15.52
N ARG A 81 -7.67 -2.41 -16.38
CA ARG A 81 -9.13 -2.25 -16.16
C ARG A 81 -9.64 -2.95 -14.88
N LEU A 82 -8.88 -3.91 -14.36
CA LEU A 82 -9.15 -4.68 -13.13
C LEU A 82 -8.15 -4.30 -12.02
N ALA A 83 -7.69 -3.05 -12.02
CA ALA A 83 -6.65 -2.56 -11.13
C ALA A 83 -5.40 -3.47 -11.13
N PHE A 84 -4.97 -3.92 -12.31
CA PHE A 84 -3.83 -4.81 -12.51
C PHE A 84 -3.99 -6.18 -11.84
N THR A 85 -5.15 -6.81 -12.03
CA THR A 85 -5.43 -8.23 -11.66
C THR A 85 -5.93 -9.03 -12.88
N ASP A 86 -6.18 -10.33 -12.71
CA ASP A 86 -6.52 -11.27 -13.79
C ASP A 86 -8.04 -11.37 -14.02
N GLY A 87 -8.84 -11.21 -12.95
CA GLY A 87 -10.28 -11.47 -12.96
C GLY A 87 -10.63 -12.96 -12.96
N ARG A 88 -9.66 -13.82 -12.63
CA ARG A 88 -9.80 -15.29 -12.51
C ARG A 88 -9.45 -15.72 -11.09
N PRO A 89 -10.03 -16.84 -10.59
CA PRO A 89 -9.60 -17.40 -9.30
C PRO A 89 -8.11 -17.69 -9.26
N GLN A 90 -7.60 -18.31 -10.32
CA GLN A 90 -6.20 -18.69 -10.48
C GLN A 90 -5.73 -18.32 -11.89
N SER A 91 -4.52 -17.77 -11.98
CA SER A 91 -3.91 -17.40 -13.26
C SER A 91 -3.49 -18.63 -14.06
N ILE A 92 -3.42 -18.46 -15.38
CA ILE A 92 -2.95 -19.51 -16.29
C ILE A 92 -1.65 -19.03 -16.94
N GLY A 93 -0.61 -19.85 -16.82
CA GLY A 93 0.69 -19.59 -17.41
C GLY A 93 0.72 -19.70 -18.93
N SER A 94 1.83 -19.29 -19.53
CA SER A 94 2.00 -19.29 -20.98
C SER A 94 1.98 -20.69 -21.61
N THR A 95 2.21 -21.74 -20.81
CA THR A 95 2.15 -23.16 -21.17
C THR A 95 0.82 -23.83 -20.84
N GLY A 96 -0.14 -23.10 -20.24
CA GLY A 96 -1.45 -23.63 -19.85
C GLY A 96 -1.52 -24.16 -18.41
N GLU A 97 -0.43 -24.11 -17.65
CA GLU A 97 -0.40 -24.52 -16.24
C GLU A 97 -1.19 -23.54 -15.35
N ILE A 98 -1.94 -24.08 -14.39
CA ILE A 98 -2.75 -23.30 -13.46
C ILE A 98 -1.92 -22.98 -12.23
N HIS A 99 -1.92 -21.71 -11.83
CA HIS A 99 -1.21 -21.23 -10.66
C HIS A 99 -2.01 -21.49 -9.38
N PRO A 100 -1.35 -21.78 -8.24
CA PRO A 100 -2.06 -22.10 -7.00
C PRO A 100 -2.81 -20.90 -6.42
N ARG A 101 -2.46 -19.67 -6.82
CA ARG A 101 -2.93 -18.43 -6.20
C ARG A 101 -3.53 -17.44 -7.20
N ASN A 102 -4.43 -16.61 -6.68
CA ASN A 102 -4.98 -15.45 -7.35
C ASN A 102 -3.91 -14.37 -7.58
N ALA A 103 -3.91 -13.73 -8.76
CA ALA A 103 -3.01 -12.62 -9.07
C ALA A 103 -3.44 -11.34 -8.32
N GLN A 104 -2.59 -10.89 -7.39
CA GLN A 104 -2.82 -9.67 -6.61
C GLN A 104 -2.76 -8.41 -7.48
N SER A 105 -3.47 -7.36 -7.06
CA SER A 105 -3.34 -6.04 -7.66
C SER A 105 -1.91 -5.52 -7.52
N LEU A 106 -1.43 -4.84 -8.57
CA LEU A 106 -0.15 -4.11 -8.54
C LEU A 106 -0.32 -2.65 -8.09
N ALA A 107 -1.54 -2.19 -7.80
CA ALA A 107 -1.77 -0.85 -7.26
C ALA A 107 -0.97 -0.66 -5.96
N ASN A 108 -0.20 0.43 -5.90
CA ASN A 108 0.62 0.80 -4.75
C ASN A 108 1.62 -0.29 -4.30
N VAL A 109 2.07 -1.15 -5.22
CA VAL A 109 3.03 -2.23 -4.90
C VAL A 109 4.33 -1.72 -4.27
N ALA A 110 4.70 -0.47 -4.56
CA ALA A 110 5.87 0.23 -4.02
C ALA A 110 5.89 0.40 -2.50
N TRP A 111 4.73 0.32 -1.84
CA TRP A 111 4.60 0.51 -0.40
C TRP A 111 4.46 -0.78 0.39
N PHE A 112 4.52 -1.95 -0.23
CA PHE A 112 4.42 -3.18 0.54
C PHE A 112 5.73 -3.54 1.24
N SER A 113 5.64 -3.95 2.51
CA SER A 113 6.81 -4.40 3.27
C SER A 113 7.29 -5.80 2.86
N THR A 114 6.38 -6.62 2.34
CA THR A 114 6.63 -7.91 1.68
C THR A 114 5.76 -8.05 0.44
N LEU A 115 6.27 -8.75 -0.56
CA LEU A 115 5.59 -8.99 -1.84
C LEU A 115 4.98 -10.38 -1.88
N THR A 116 4.06 -10.58 -2.83
CA THR A 116 3.26 -11.81 -3.00
C THR A 116 2.34 -12.08 -1.80
N TRP A 117 1.72 -13.26 -1.78
CA TRP A 117 0.76 -13.67 -0.77
C TRP A 117 1.40 -14.08 0.56
N ALA A 118 2.58 -14.71 0.53
CA ALA A 118 3.10 -15.42 1.71
C ALA A 118 4.63 -15.53 1.78
N ASN A 119 5.38 -14.54 1.26
CA ASN A 119 6.84 -14.56 1.30
C ASN A 119 7.44 -13.46 2.20
N PRO A 120 7.92 -13.78 3.43
CA PRO A 120 8.49 -12.80 4.35
C PRO A 120 9.86 -12.25 3.91
N LEU A 121 10.54 -12.92 2.97
CA LEU A 121 11.88 -12.59 2.49
C LEU A 121 11.87 -11.72 1.23
N LEU A 122 10.75 -11.68 0.52
CA LEU A 122 10.63 -10.98 -0.75
C LEU A 122 10.21 -9.53 -0.53
N THR A 123 11.19 -8.63 -0.42
CA THR A 123 10.99 -7.23 0.00
C THR A 123 11.32 -6.21 -1.09
N GLU A 124 11.70 -6.67 -2.27
CA GLU A 124 12.16 -5.84 -3.39
C GLU A 124 11.46 -6.28 -4.67
N ILE A 125 10.90 -5.31 -5.41
CA ILE A 125 10.18 -5.58 -6.67
C ILE A 125 11.12 -6.22 -7.69
N GLU A 126 12.37 -5.77 -7.74
CA GLU A 126 13.41 -6.31 -8.61
C GLU A 126 13.77 -7.78 -8.32
N LYS A 127 13.54 -8.25 -7.09
CA LYS A 127 13.69 -9.68 -6.74
C LYS A 127 12.44 -10.49 -7.07
N GLN A 128 11.28 -9.85 -7.06
CA GLN A 128 10.02 -10.52 -7.41
C GLN A 128 9.92 -10.75 -8.91
N ILE A 129 10.27 -9.78 -9.76
CA ILE A 129 10.12 -9.85 -11.23
C ILE A 129 10.79 -11.06 -11.90
N PRO A 130 11.99 -11.51 -11.49
CA PRO A 130 12.57 -12.74 -12.04
C PRO A 130 11.74 -14.00 -11.80
N ILE A 131 10.90 -14.04 -10.75
CA ILE A 131 10.08 -15.22 -10.42
C ILE A 131 9.08 -15.55 -11.54
N PRO A 132 8.18 -14.65 -11.99
CA PRO A 132 7.28 -14.93 -13.10
C PRO A 132 8.01 -15.07 -14.45
N MET A 133 9.23 -14.55 -14.57
CA MET A 133 10.03 -14.66 -15.79
C MET A 133 10.65 -16.05 -15.95
N PHE A 134 11.29 -16.56 -14.90
CA PHE A 134 12.16 -17.74 -14.93
C PHE A 134 11.67 -18.90 -14.06
N GLY A 135 10.54 -18.75 -13.36
CA GLY A 135 9.92 -19.84 -12.61
C GLY A 135 9.52 -20.99 -13.52
N GLU A 136 9.89 -22.21 -13.11
CA GLU A 136 9.69 -23.43 -13.91
C GLU A 136 8.49 -24.27 -13.45
N PHE A 137 7.93 -24.01 -12.27
CA PHE A 137 6.77 -24.76 -11.78
C PHE A 137 5.88 -23.98 -10.78
N PRO A 138 4.59 -23.79 -11.10
CA PRO A 138 4.04 -23.82 -12.45
C PRO A 138 4.66 -22.70 -13.31
N VAL A 139 4.78 -22.92 -14.62
CA VAL A 139 5.34 -21.90 -15.52
C VAL A 139 4.42 -20.67 -15.59
N GLU A 140 4.99 -19.47 -15.50
CA GLU A 140 4.33 -18.20 -15.84
C GLU A 140 4.74 -17.77 -17.26
N LEU A 141 5.79 -16.94 -17.41
CA LEU A 141 6.26 -16.47 -18.71
C LEU A 141 7.18 -17.46 -19.44
N GLY A 142 7.76 -18.43 -18.72
CA GLY A 142 8.48 -19.56 -19.31
C GLY A 142 9.73 -19.19 -20.11
N ILE A 143 10.55 -18.27 -19.59
CA ILE A 143 11.77 -17.79 -20.27
C ILE A 143 12.95 -18.75 -20.12
N THR A 144 12.95 -19.60 -19.08
CA THR A 144 14.07 -20.52 -18.80
C THR A 144 14.42 -21.40 -19.99
N GLY A 145 15.70 -21.38 -20.39
CA GLY A 145 16.21 -22.06 -21.58
C GLY A 145 15.99 -21.33 -22.90
N LYS A 146 15.35 -20.15 -22.89
CA LYS A 146 15.07 -19.29 -24.07
C LYS A 146 15.61 -17.87 -23.90
N GLU A 147 16.51 -17.67 -22.95
CA GLU A 147 16.97 -16.35 -22.52
C GLU A 147 17.56 -15.54 -23.68
N GLN A 148 18.43 -16.19 -24.45
CA GLN A 148 19.11 -15.56 -25.58
C GLN A 148 18.12 -15.22 -26.71
N GLU A 149 17.20 -16.14 -27.01
CA GLU A 149 16.15 -15.94 -28.02
C GLU A 149 15.27 -14.73 -27.66
N VAL A 150 14.83 -14.62 -26.40
CA VAL A 150 13.99 -13.50 -25.96
C VAL A 150 14.74 -12.17 -26.01
N LEU A 151 16.00 -12.13 -25.57
CA LEU A 151 16.81 -10.90 -25.68
C LEU A 151 17.00 -10.47 -27.14
N ASP A 152 17.20 -11.41 -28.06
CA ASP A 152 17.43 -11.10 -29.47
C ASP A 152 16.19 -10.49 -30.14
N ARG A 153 14.97 -10.81 -29.68
CA ARG A 153 13.73 -10.14 -30.11
C ARG A 153 13.79 -8.63 -29.85
N PHE A 154 14.27 -8.23 -28.66
CA PHE A 154 14.37 -6.82 -28.27
C PHE A 154 15.57 -6.13 -28.93
N ARG A 155 16.67 -6.84 -29.19
CA ARG A 155 17.84 -6.31 -29.93
C ARG A 155 17.52 -6.04 -31.40
N ALA A 156 16.70 -6.90 -32.01
CA ALA A 156 16.28 -6.73 -33.41
C ALA A 156 15.31 -5.53 -33.59
N ASP A 157 14.59 -5.12 -32.54
CA ASP A 157 13.59 -4.07 -32.61
C ASP A 157 14.23 -2.65 -32.51
N PRO A 158 14.11 -1.80 -33.56
CA PRO A 158 14.66 -0.44 -33.53
C PRO A 158 14.09 0.45 -32.43
N GLN A 159 12.84 0.24 -32.01
CA GLN A 159 12.22 1.02 -30.96
C GLN A 159 12.82 0.67 -29.61
N TYR A 160 12.93 -0.62 -29.28
CA TYR A 160 13.55 -1.05 -28.04
C TYR A 160 15.00 -0.59 -27.94
N ARG A 161 15.80 -0.69 -29.01
CA ARG A 161 17.18 -0.14 -29.02
C ARG A 161 17.23 1.33 -28.58
N ARG A 162 16.32 2.17 -29.07
CA ARG A 162 16.24 3.58 -28.64
C ARG A 162 15.79 3.73 -27.19
N MET A 163 14.76 2.99 -26.77
CA MET A 163 14.23 3.07 -25.41
C MET A 163 15.23 2.61 -24.36
N PHE A 164 15.95 1.50 -24.60
CA PHE A 164 17.01 1.02 -23.71
C PHE A 164 18.18 2.00 -23.64
N ALA A 165 18.62 2.57 -24.77
CA ALA A 165 19.68 3.57 -24.78
C ALA A 165 19.29 4.85 -24.01
N ALA A 166 18.03 5.27 -24.09
CA ALA A 166 17.52 6.42 -23.32
C ALA A 166 17.35 6.11 -21.82
N ALA A 167 16.93 4.89 -21.48
CA ALA A 167 16.68 4.46 -20.10
C ALA A 167 17.98 4.14 -19.33
N PHE A 168 19.02 3.71 -20.02
CA PHE A 168 20.32 3.31 -19.45
C PHE A 168 21.47 4.00 -20.19
N PRO A 169 21.57 5.33 -20.12
CA PRO A 169 22.58 6.09 -20.84
C PRO A 169 23.99 5.72 -20.35
N GLY A 170 24.92 5.57 -21.29
CA GLY A 170 26.34 5.25 -21.00
C GLY A 170 26.66 3.76 -20.91
N GLU A 171 25.66 2.87 -20.95
CA GLU A 171 25.91 1.44 -21.12
C GLU A 171 26.10 1.10 -22.61
N ALA A 172 27.19 0.42 -22.97
CA ALA A 172 27.47 0.03 -24.35
C ALA A 172 26.45 -0.99 -24.90
N GLU A 173 25.99 -1.90 -24.04
CA GLU A 173 25.03 -2.96 -24.36
C GLU A 173 23.84 -2.91 -23.36
N PRO A 174 22.89 -1.99 -23.53
CA PRO A 174 21.85 -1.73 -22.53
C PRO A 174 20.71 -2.77 -22.54
N ILE A 175 20.63 -3.65 -23.55
CA ILE A 175 19.59 -4.68 -23.64
C ILE A 175 20.06 -5.94 -22.91
N THR A 176 19.80 -5.96 -21.60
CA THR A 176 20.17 -7.04 -20.68
C THR A 176 19.00 -7.42 -19.77
N TRP A 177 19.04 -8.61 -19.18
CA TRP A 177 18.02 -9.03 -18.19
C TRP A 177 17.96 -8.12 -16.98
N LYS A 178 19.13 -7.68 -16.47
CA LYS A 178 19.22 -6.68 -15.40
C LYS A 178 18.37 -5.44 -15.73
N ASN A 179 18.54 -4.90 -16.93
CA ASN A 179 17.86 -3.67 -17.36
C ASN A 179 16.38 -3.88 -17.66
N ILE A 180 15.98 -5.07 -18.16
CA ILE A 180 14.56 -5.46 -18.26
C ILE A 180 13.91 -5.46 -16.87
N VAL A 181 14.53 -6.12 -15.89
CA VAL A 181 14.04 -6.16 -14.50
C VAL A 181 13.95 -4.76 -13.91
N TYR A 182 14.98 -3.93 -14.11
CA TYR A 182 15.02 -2.57 -13.58
C TYR A 182 13.93 -1.67 -14.17
N ALA A 183 13.69 -1.77 -15.48
CA ALA A 183 12.64 -1.02 -16.16
C ALA A 183 11.24 -1.48 -15.70
N LEU A 184 10.99 -2.80 -15.67
CA LEU A 184 9.73 -3.37 -15.16
C LEU A 184 9.46 -2.95 -13.71
N ALA A 185 10.48 -3.01 -12.84
CA ALA A 185 10.36 -2.57 -11.45
C ALA A 185 10.07 -1.07 -11.35
N THR A 186 10.67 -0.26 -12.23
CA THR A 186 10.40 1.19 -12.29
C THR A 186 8.94 1.45 -12.67
N PHE A 187 8.42 0.73 -13.68
CA PHE A 187 7.02 0.87 -14.09
C PHE A 187 6.05 0.46 -12.99
N THR A 188 6.20 -0.74 -12.43
CA THR A 188 5.29 -1.26 -11.39
C THR A 188 5.34 -0.42 -10.12
N ARG A 189 6.53 0.06 -9.72
CA ARG A 189 6.67 1.00 -8.58
C ARG A 189 5.90 2.32 -8.80
N GLY A 190 5.75 2.74 -10.05
CA GLY A 190 4.98 3.95 -10.42
C GLY A 190 3.48 3.74 -10.58
N LEU A 191 2.93 2.54 -10.36
CA LEU A 191 1.49 2.26 -10.38
C LEU A 191 0.82 2.77 -9.09
N THR A 192 0.69 4.09 -8.98
CA THR A 192 0.15 4.77 -7.80
C THR A 192 -1.36 5.01 -7.93
N SER A 193 -2.10 4.71 -6.85
CA SER A 193 -3.56 4.82 -6.77
C SER A 193 -3.95 5.50 -5.45
N PHE A 194 -4.26 6.79 -5.54
CA PHE A 194 -4.59 7.68 -4.41
C PHE A 194 -5.58 8.79 -4.81
N ASP A 195 -6.50 8.50 -5.75
CA ASP A 195 -7.60 9.38 -6.16
C ASP A 195 -8.97 8.69 -6.06
N SER A 196 -9.13 7.79 -5.08
CA SER A 196 -10.45 7.24 -4.77
C SER A 196 -11.35 8.29 -4.09
N PRO A 197 -12.69 8.10 -4.08
CA PRO A 197 -13.59 8.89 -3.24
C PRO A 197 -13.12 9.00 -1.78
N TYR A 198 -12.59 7.93 -1.20
CA TYR A 198 -12.00 7.95 0.13
C TYR A 198 -10.77 8.86 0.23
N ASP A 199 -9.87 8.83 -0.76
CA ASP A 199 -8.69 9.72 -0.77
C ASP A 199 -9.08 11.20 -0.86
N ARG A 200 -10.07 11.53 -1.70
CA ARG A 200 -10.61 12.90 -1.81
C ARG A 200 -11.27 13.36 -0.52
N TYR A 201 -11.98 12.47 0.16
CA TYR A 201 -12.55 12.75 1.47
C TYR A 201 -11.49 13.05 2.52
N LEU A 202 -10.41 12.26 2.57
CA LEU A 202 -9.25 12.54 3.44
C LEU A 202 -8.54 13.85 3.08
N ALA A 203 -8.58 14.25 1.81
CA ALA A 203 -8.04 15.53 1.33
C ALA A 203 -8.98 16.74 1.62
N GLY A 204 -10.14 16.52 2.22
CA GLY A 204 -11.07 17.57 2.67
C GLY A 204 -12.34 17.70 1.84
N ASP A 205 -12.50 16.96 0.74
CA ASP A 205 -13.75 16.92 -0.02
C ASP A 205 -14.79 16.05 0.71
N GLN A 206 -15.49 16.66 1.66
CA GLN A 206 -16.52 15.98 2.47
C GLN A 206 -17.66 15.39 1.62
N ALA A 207 -17.87 15.89 0.40
CA ALA A 207 -18.90 15.39 -0.51
C ALA A 207 -18.46 14.16 -1.30
N ALA A 208 -17.18 13.76 -1.23
CA ALA A 208 -16.66 12.61 -1.95
C ALA A 208 -17.21 11.28 -1.42
N LEU A 209 -17.55 11.18 -0.13
CA LEU A 209 -18.20 10.00 0.43
C LEU A 209 -19.70 10.22 0.61
N THR A 210 -20.47 9.17 0.31
CA THR A 210 -21.90 9.15 0.61
C THR A 210 -22.13 8.94 2.12
N PRO A 211 -23.30 9.32 2.66
CA PRO A 211 -23.64 9.03 4.05
C PRO A 211 -23.56 7.53 4.41
N SER A 212 -23.83 6.65 3.45
CA SER A 212 -23.71 5.20 3.61
C SER A 212 -22.25 4.76 3.74
N ALA A 213 -21.38 5.24 2.84
CA ALA A 213 -19.95 4.98 2.92
C ALA A 213 -19.31 5.54 4.21
N ILE A 214 -19.79 6.68 4.72
CA ILE A 214 -19.32 7.23 6.01
C ILE A 214 -19.68 6.30 7.18
N ARG A 215 -20.90 5.76 7.22
CA ARG A 215 -21.28 4.77 8.25
C ARG A 215 -20.48 3.47 8.12
N GLY A 216 -20.25 3.00 6.89
CA GLY A 216 -19.39 1.86 6.61
C GLY A 216 -17.96 2.06 7.09
N MET A 217 -17.40 3.24 6.82
CA MET A 217 -16.07 3.65 7.27
C MET A 217 -15.97 3.62 8.80
N GLN A 218 -16.97 4.15 9.50
CA GLN A 218 -16.99 4.15 10.98
C GLN A 218 -16.98 2.72 11.55
N MET A 219 -17.74 1.79 10.95
CA MET A 219 -17.71 0.38 11.35
C MET A 219 -16.38 -0.30 10.98
N PHE A 220 -15.81 0.02 9.82
CA PHE A 220 -14.53 -0.55 9.40
C PHE A 220 -13.39 -0.18 10.36
N PHE A 221 -13.38 1.07 10.84
CA PHE A 221 -12.38 1.57 11.79
C PHE A 221 -12.77 1.38 13.27
N SER A 222 -13.82 0.62 13.58
CA SER A 222 -14.17 0.30 14.97
C SER A 222 -13.47 -0.98 15.44
N GLU A 223 -13.41 -1.14 16.77
CA GLU A 223 -13.04 -2.40 17.44
C GLU A 223 -14.16 -3.45 17.34
N ASP A 224 -15.37 -3.08 16.89
CA ASP A 224 -16.46 -4.06 16.76
C ASP A 224 -16.24 -4.99 15.56
N LEU A 225 -15.69 -4.46 14.45
CA LEU A 225 -15.43 -5.24 13.23
C LEU A 225 -13.95 -5.60 13.04
N GLU A 226 -13.05 -4.99 13.81
CA GLU A 226 -11.60 -5.30 13.86
C GLU A 226 -10.85 -5.19 12.51
N CYS A 227 -11.47 -4.64 11.46
CA CYS A 227 -10.92 -4.63 10.11
C CYS A 227 -9.60 -3.84 10.03
N HIS A 228 -9.56 -2.73 10.77
CA HIS A 228 -8.45 -1.78 10.77
C HIS A 228 -7.17 -2.29 11.44
N HIS A 229 -7.18 -3.43 12.14
CA HIS A 229 -5.95 -4.03 12.69
C HIS A 229 -5.06 -4.64 11.60
N CYS A 230 -5.68 -5.19 10.55
CA CYS A 230 -4.96 -5.80 9.42
C CYS A 230 -4.96 -4.92 8.17
N HIS A 231 -6.02 -4.12 7.97
CA HIS A 231 -6.20 -3.27 6.79
C HIS A 231 -6.09 -1.79 7.17
N THR A 232 -4.89 -1.39 7.56
CA THR A 232 -4.62 -0.10 8.22
C THR A 232 -3.81 0.88 7.40
N GLY A 233 -3.72 2.12 7.90
CA GLY A 233 -2.87 3.17 7.37
C GLY A 233 -3.26 3.64 5.96
N PHE A 234 -2.40 4.47 5.37
CA PHE A 234 -2.69 5.07 4.06
C PHE A 234 -2.80 4.04 2.93
N ASN A 235 -2.22 2.84 3.06
CA ASN A 235 -2.32 1.80 2.04
C ASN A 235 -3.41 0.74 2.35
N LEU A 236 -4.17 0.88 3.43
CA LEU A 236 -5.19 -0.08 3.89
C LEU A 236 -4.65 -1.52 3.96
N SER A 237 -3.43 -1.65 4.49
CA SER A 237 -2.73 -2.90 4.75
C SER A 237 -1.68 -2.67 5.84
N ALA A 238 -1.64 -3.56 6.83
CA ALA A 238 -0.59 -3.58 7.85
C ALA A 238 0.80 -3.96 7.28
N SER A 239 0.88 -4.52 6.07
CA SER A 239 2.14 -4.76 5.37
C SER A 239 2.58 -3.53 4.57
N THR A 240 2.85 -2.42 5.26
CA THR A 240 3.20 -1.15 4.62
C THR A 240 4.59 -0.64 5.04
N THR A 241 5.36 -0.12 4.08
CA THR A 241 6.65 0.56 4.29
C THR A 241 6.79 1.76 3.37
N PHE A 242 7.67 2.69 3.71
CA PHE A 242 7.93 3.91 2.95
C PHE A 242 9.34 4.44 3.26
N SER A 243 9.78 5.45 2.50
CA SER A 243 11.05 6.13 2.74
C SER A 243 11.02 6.88 4.07
N GLY A 244 11.97 6.57 4.96
CA GLY A 244 12.00 7.12 6.32
C GLY A 244 11.24 6.31 7.37
N ALA A 245 10.58 5.20 7.00
CA ALA A 245 9.99 4.29 7.99
C ALA A 245 11.09 3.70 8.90
N VAL A 246 10.99 3.93 10.23
CA VAL A 246 11.96 3.48 11.23
C VAL A 246 11.71 2.03 11.63
N PHE A 247 10.44 1.61 11.65
CA PHE A 247 10.02 0.24 11.90
C PHE A 247 9.27 -0.30 10.69
N ILE A 248 9.61 -1.52 10.26
CA ILE A 248 8.98 -2.18 9.12
C ILE A 248 8.34 -3.47 9.61
N GLU A 249 7.03 -3.45 9.75
CA GLU A 249 6.26 -4.64 10.08
C GLU A 249 6.06 -5.52 8.84
N ARG A 250 6.11 -6.83 9.03
CA ARG A 250 5.87 -7.83 7.97
C ARG A 250 4.85 -8.86 8.45
N PRO A 251 3.61 -8.44 8.74
CA PRO A 251 2.63 -9.31 9.35
C PRO A 251 2.02 -10.29 8.34
N PHE A 252 1.70 -11.49 8.83
CA PHE A 252 0.96 -12.51 8.09
C PHE A 252 -0.10 -13.11 9.02
N PHE A 253 -1.29 -13.37 8.50
CA PHE A 253 -2.45 -13.76 9.30
C PHE A 253 -3.16 -14.97 8.70
N ASN A 254 -3.60 -15.89 9.55
CA ASN A 254 -4.55 -16.94 9.20
C ASN A 254 -5.95 -16.46 9.57
N THR A 255 -6.86 -16.43 8.59
CA THR A 255 -8.22 -15.91 8.76
C THR A 255 -9.27 -17.02 8.93
N GLY A 256 -8.85 -18.29 8.97
CA GLY A 256 -9.78 -19.42 9.08
C GLY A 256 -10.54 -19.69 7.79
N LEU A 257 -9.86 -19.59 6.64
CA LEU A 257 -10.44 -19.91 5.32
C LEU A 257 -10.58 -21.44 5.11
N TYR A 258 -9.67 -22.21 5.72
CA TYR A 258 -9.63 -23.66 5.68
C TYR A 258 -9.26 -24.25 7.05
N ASN A 259 -9.63 -25.51 7.24
CA ASN A 259 -9.25 -26.37 8.36
C ASN A 259 -9.55 -27.83 7.97
N ILE A 260 -8.80 -28.34 6.98
CA ILE A 260 -9.15 -29.56 6.25
C ILE A 260 -9.03 -30.80 7.14
N ASP A 261 -8.05 -30.83 8.04
CA ASP A 261 -7.74 -31.96 8.91
C ASP A 261 -8.27 -31.77 10.35
N GLY A 262 -9.00 -30.68 10.62
CA GLY A 262 -9.45 -30.31 11.95
C GLY A 262 -8.36 -29.72 12.86
N LYS A 263 -7.12 -29.57 12.38
CA LYS A 263 -5.96 -29.06 13.12
C LYS A 263 -5.37 -27.77 12.53
N GLY A 264 -6.03 -27.20 11.52
CA GLY A 264 -5.67 -25.93 10.89
C GLY A 264 -5.08 -26.05 9.50
N ALA A 265 -5.04 -27.24 8.90
CA ALA A 265 -4.44 -27.44 7.58
C ALA A 265 -5.18 -26.66 6.47
N TYR A 266 -4.38 -26.02 5.62
CA TYR A 266 -4.79 -25.44 4.34
C TYR A 266 -4.48 -26.44 3.20
N PRO A 267 -4.98 -26.21 1.97
CA PRO A 267 -4.64 -27.05 0.82
C PRO A 267 -3.11 -27.18 0.63
N PRO A 268 -2.58 -28.38 0.29
CA PRO A 268 -1.13 -28.64 0.28
C PRO A 268 -0.28 -27.75 -0.64
N ASP A 269 -0.87 -27.16 -1.67
CA ASP A 269 -0.22 -26.25 -2.62
C ASP A 269 -0.36 -24.75 -2.22
N ASN A 270 -0.95 -24.49 -1.05
CA ASN A 270 -1.36 -23.17 -0.58
C ASN A 270 -1.35 -23.08 0.96
N GLU A 271 -0.24 -23.47 1.59
CA GLU A 271 -0.08 -23.49 3.04
C GLU A 271 0.38 -22.13 3.62
N GLY A 272 0.61 -21.13 2.77
CA GLY A 272 1.01 -19.79 3.20
C GLY A 272 2.48 -19.73 3.61
N VAL A 273 2.82 -18.97 4.66
CA VAL A 273 4.22 -18.75 5.08
C VAL A 273 4.93 -20.06 5.46
N LYS A 274 4.18 -21.07 5.92
CA LYS A 274 4.70 -22.41 6.22
C LYS A 274 5.49 -23.01 5.06
N GLU A 275 5.13 -22.73 3.81
CA GLU A 275 5.85 -23.25 2.63
C GLU A 275 7.34 -22.85 2.61
N LEU A 276 7.68 -21.74 3.27
CA LEU A 276 9.04 -21.21 3.34
C LEU A 276 9.70 -21.50 4.70
N THR A 277 8.95 -21.42 5.79
CA THR A 277 9.51 -21.59 7.14
C THR A 277 9.55 -23.04 7.60
N ASN A 278 8.69 -23.89 7.02
CA ASN A 278 8.39 -25.24 7.48
C ASN A 278 7.91 -25.32 8.94
N ASP A 279 7.54 -24.19 9.55
CA ASP A 279 6.98 -24.12 10.90
C ASP A 279 5.47 -24.41 10.82
N PRO A 280 4.96 -25.46 11.50
CA PRO A 280 3.54 -25.77 11.52
C PRO A 280 2.65 -24.62 12.03
N THR A 281 3.18 -23.72 12.85
CA THR A 281 2.44 -22.57 13.40
C THR A 281 2.23 -21.44 12.39
N ASP A 282 2.93 -21.48 11.25
CA ASP A 282 2.77 -20.55 10.13
C ASP A 282 1.76 -21.00 9.07
N MET A 283 1.10 -22.15 9.30
CA MET A 283 0.10 -22.69 8.39
C MET A 283 -1.04 -21.71 8.13
N GLY A 284 -1.35 -21.50 6.85
CA GLY A 284 -2.43 -20.66 6.38
C GLY A 284 -2.25 -19.17 6.65
N ARG A 285 -1.02 -18.72 6.97
CA ARG A 285 -0.73 -17.30 7.18
C ARG A 285 -0.41 -16.60 5.87
N PHE A 286 -1.13 -15.52 5.59
CA PHE A 286 -0.99 -14.71 4.39
C PHE A 286 -0.87 -13.23 4.72
N ARG A 287 -0.17 -12.48 3.88
CA ARG A 287 -0.04 -11.03 3.98
C ARG A 287 -1.41 -10.39 3.79
N PRO A 288 -1.84 -9.44 4.64
CA PRO A 288 -3.09 -8.70 4.40
C PRO A 288 -2.96 -7.87 3.11
N PRO A 289 -3.75 -8.12 2.06
CA PRO A 289 -3.70 -7.29 0.86
C PRO A 289 -4.17 -5.86 1.15
N SER A 290 -3.76 -4.90 0.32
CA SER A 290 -4.39 -3.58 0.30
C SER A 290 -5.85 -3.72 -0.13
N LEU A 291 -6.74 -2.96 0.52
CA LEU A 291 -8.15 -2.87 0.10
C LEU A 291 -8.39 -1.76 -0.94
N ARG A 292 -7.37 -1.05 -1.38
CA ARG A 292 -7.49 -0.08 -2.48
C ARG A 292 -7.90 -0.81 -3.75
N ASN A 293 -8.92 -0.31 -4.43
CA ASN A 293 -9.54 -0.90 -5.62
C ASN A 293 -10.20 -2.28 -5.41
N VAL A 294 -10.49 -2.70 -4.17
CA VAL A 294 -11.00 -4.06 -3.88
C VAL A 294 -12.32 -4.39 -4.61
N ALA A 295 -13.13 -3.38 -4.96
CA ALA A 295 -14.35 -3.58 -5.74
C ALA A 295 -14.10 -4.06 -7.18
N LEU A 296 -12.88 -3.89 -7.71
CA LEU A 296 -12.51 -4.24 -9.08
C LEU A 296 -11.68 -5.52 -9.20
N THR A 297 -11.31 -6.14 -8.08
CA THR A 297 -10.31 -7.22 -8.04
C THR A 297 -10.90 -8.56 -7.61
N ALA A 298 -12.17 -8.80 -7.90
CA ALA A 298 -12.76 -10.12 -7.73
C ALA A 298 -12.08 -11.15 -8.66
N PRO A 299 -12.04 -12.44 -8.28
CA PRO A 299 -12.48 -13.00 -7.00
C PRO A 299 -11.44 -12.81 -5.88
N TYR A 300 -11.83 -13.13 -4.65
CA TYR A 300 -11.12 -12.76 -3.42
C TYR A 300 -10.42 -13.92 -2.72
N MET A 301 -9.56 -13.56 -1.77
CA MET A 301 -8.64 -14.43 -1.03
C MET A 301 -7.47 -14.92 -1.88
N HIS A 302 -6.51 -15.60 -1.24
CA HIS A 302 -5.25 -16.00 -1.89
C HIS A 302 -5.44 -16.97 -3.05
N ASP A 303 -6.53 -17.71 -3.08
CA ASP A 303 -6.87 -18.76 -4.05
C ASP A 303 -8.12 -18.40 -4.89
N GLY A 304 -8.67 -17.19 -4.73
CA GLY A 304 -9.86 -16.76 -5.45
C GLY A 304 -11.14 -17.52 -5.07
N SER A 305 -11.17 -18.17 -3.90
CA SER A 305 -12.26 -19.07 -3.50
C SER A 305 -13.52 -18.36 -2.96
N ILE A 306 -13.56 -17.03 -2.96
CA ILE A 306 -14.74 -16.23 -2.59
C ILE A 306 -15.05 -15.27 -3.74
N ALA A 307 -16.28 -15.26 -4.25
CA ALA A 307 -16.58 -14.59 -5.52
C ALA A 307 -16.93 -13.10 -5.38
N THR A 308 -17.57 -12.71 -4.27
CA THR A 308 -18.10 -11.35 -4.08
C THR A 308 -17.63 -10.70 -2.78
N LEU A 309 -17.58 -9.35 -2.74
CA LEU A 309 -17.32 -8.60 -1.52
C LEU A 309 -18.33 -8.93 -0.41
N GLU A 310 -19.60 -9.13 -0.76
CA GLU A 310 -20.62 -9.51 0.21
C GLU A 310 -20.30 -10.86 0.85
N GLU A 311 -19.84 -11.85 0.08
CA GLU A 311 -19.40 -13.13 0.61
C GLU A 311 -18.15 -13.02 1.49
N VAL A 312 -17.22 -12.09 1.17
CA VAL A 312 -16.06 -11.78 2.02
C VAL A 312 -16.54 -11.22 3.36
N ILE A 313 -17.47 -10.27 3.37
CA ILE A 313 -18.02 -9.72 4.62
C ILE A 313 -18.71 -10.83 5.41
N ARG A 314 -19.53 -11.67 4.75
CA ARG A 314 -20.18 -12.81 5.41
C ARG A 314 -19.20 -13.84 5.94
N PHE A 315 -18.03 -13.99 5.32
CA PHE A 315 -16.94 -14.81 5.84
C PHE A 315 -16.42 -14.26 7.17
N TYR A 316 -16.19 -12.95 7.26
CA TYR A 316 -15.78 -12.31 8.51
C TYR A 316 -16.91 -12.27 9.55
N GLU A 317 -18.19 -12.06 9.18
CA GLU A 317 -19.35 -12.16 10.10
C GLU A 317 -19.37 -13.50 10.84
N ARG A 318 -19.04 -14.59 10.13
CA ARG A 318 -18.98 -15.96 10.70
C ARG A 318 -17.68 -16.27 11.45
N GLY A 319 -16.71 -15.35 11.46
CA GLY A 319 -15.38 -15.59 12.03
C GLY A 319 -14.60 -16.69 11.31
N GLY A 320 -14.78 -16.85 9.99
CA GLY A 320 -14.15 -17.88 9.17
C GLY A 320 -15.11 -18.59 8.21
N ARG A 321 -14.61 -19.58 7.46
CA ARG A 321 -15.38 -20.35 6.48
C ARG A 321 -15.65 -21.77 6.94
N LYS A 322 -16.88 -22.24 6.76
CA LYS A 322 -17.22 -23.67 6.83
C LYS A 322 -17.46 -24.20 5.42
N ILE A 323 -16.74 -25.24 5.04
CA ILE A 323 -16.88 -25.93 3.77
C ILE A 323 -17.50 -27.29 4.08
N THR A 324 -18.70 -27.55 3.55
CA THR A 324 -19.52 -28.71 3.94
C THR A 324 -19.28 -29.97 3.13
N SER A 325 -18.60 -29.87 1.99
CA SER A 325 -18.38 -31.00 1.08
C SER A 325 -17.15 -30.76 0.19
N GLY A 326 -16.71 -31.82 -0.51
CA GLY A 326 -15.57 -31.79 -1.41
C GLY A 326 -14.22 -32.05 -0.71
N PRO A 327 -13.11 -32.02 -1.47
CA PRO A 327 -11.79 -32.38 -0.97
C PRO A 327 -11.23 -31.41 0.08
N TYR A 328 -11.78 -30.20 0.14
CA TYR A 328 -11.39 -29.16 1.11
C TYR A 328 -12.46 -28.92 2.19
N ALA A 329 -13.34 -29.90 2.42
CA ALA A 329 -14.31 -29.84 3.51
C ALA A 329 -13.61 -29.65 4.85
N GLY A 330 -14.17 -28.80 5.72
CA GLY A 330 -13.56 -28.40 6.97
C GLY A 330 -14.21 -27.16 7.56
N ASP A 331 -13.92 -26.87 8.84
CA ASP A 331 -14.47 -25.71 9.54
C ASP A 331 -13.34 -24.77 9.99
N GLY A 332 -13.01 -23.82 9.12
CA GLY A 332 -11.98 -22.81 9.36
C GLY A 332 -12.29 -21.87 10.52
N ARG A 333 -13.57 -21.75 10.92
CA ARG A 333 -13.98 -20.98 12.11
C ARG A 333 -13.39 -21.57 13.39
N LEU A 334 -13.15 -22.88 13.38
CA LEU A 334 -12.59 -23.67 14.49
C LEU A 334 -11.08 -23.93 14.33
N SER A 335 -10.42 -23.33 13.34
CA SER A 335 -8.98 -23.52 13.17
C SER A 335 -8.21 -23.02 14.41
N PRO A 336 -7.31 -23.83 15.00
CA PRO A 336 -6.52 -23.42 16.16
C PRO A 336 -5.47 -22.36 15.82
N LEU A 337 -5.20 -22.13 14.53
CA LEU A 337 -4.20 -21.17 14.05
C LEU A 337 -4.82 -19.84 13.57
N LYS A 338 -6.15 -19.74 13.57
CA LYS A 338 -6.88 -18.53 13.18
C LYS A 338 -6.49 -17.37 14.10
N ASN A 339 -6.30 -16.19 13.52
CA ASN A 339 -6.07 -14.98 14.29
C ASN A 339 -7.27 -14.66 15.20
N GLY A 340 -7.01 -14.31 16.46
CA GLY A 340 -8.04 -14.07 17.48
C GLY A 340 -8.97 -12.89 17.16
N LEU A 341 -8.52 -11.91 16.37
CA LEU A 341 -9.33 -10.78 15.92
C LEU A 341 -10.37 -11.18 14.86
N VAL A 342 -10.24 -12.37 14.26
CA VAL A 342 -11.26 -12.94 13.36
C VAL A 342 -12.27 -13.74 14.18
N SER A 343 -12.92 -13.07 15.13
CA SER A 343 -13.85 -13.64 16.11
C SER A 343 -15.28 -13.78 15.58
N GLY A 344 -15.64 -13.01 14.55
CA GLY A 344 -17.00 -12.95 14.02
C GLY A 344 -17.78 -11.76 14.56
N PHE A 345 -18.77 -11.29 13.80
CA PHE A 345 -19.63 -10.17 14.15
C PHE A 345 -20.98 -10.30 13.45
N THR A 346 -21.97 -9.53 13.90
CA THR A 346 -23.31 -9.53 13.29
C THR A 346 -23.61 -8.17 12.68
N LEU A 347 -23.98 -8.15 11.40
CA LEU A 347 -24.49 -6.95 10.73
C LEU A 347 -25.95 -7.17 10.33
N THR A 348 -26.74 -6.11 10.46
CA THR A 348 -27.99 -5.99 9.70
C THR A 348 -27.67 -5.86 8.21
N ASP A 349 -28.66 -6.13 7.34
CA ASP A 349 -28.48 -5.95 5.89
C ASP A 349 -28.11 -4.51 5.54
N ALA A 350 -28.68 -3.52 6.21
CA ALA A 350 -28.34 -2.11 6.01
C ALA A 350 -26.87 -1.80 6.39
N GLN A 351 -26.40 -2.31 7.53
CA GLN A 351 -25.00 -2.15 7.93
C GLN A 351 -24.03 -2.86 6.98
N ARG A 352 -24.41 -4.03 6.46
CA ARG A 352 -23.61 -4.73 5.44
C ARG A 352 -23.48 -3.89 4.18
N GLN A 353 -24.57 -3.26 3.72
CA GLN A 353 -24.54 -2.37 2.57
C GLN A 353 -23.74 -1.09 2.83
N ASP A 354 -23.80 -0.53 4.04
CA ASP A 354 -22.95 0.60 4.43
C ASP A 354 -21.46 0.23 4.34
N LEU A 355 -21.07 -0.95 4.84
CA LEU A 355 -19.68 -1.43 4.74
C LEU A 355 -19.25 -1.67 3.28
N ILE A 356 -20.13 -2.26 2.45
CA ILE A 356 -19.87 -2.41 1.01
C ILE A 356 -19.67 -1.04 0.35
N ALA A 357 -20.53 -0.07 0.64
CA ALA A 357 -20.40 1.29 0.09
C ALA A 357 -19.08 1.95 0.48
N PHE A 358 -18.57 1.69 1.69
CA PHE A 358 -17.22 2.12 2.06
C PHE A 358 -16.13 1.43 1.23
N LEU A 359 -16.16 0.10 1.08
CA LEU A 359 -15.17 -0.64 0.30
C LEU A 359 -15.18 -0.23 -1.19
N GLU A 360 -16.36 0.05 -1.75
CA GLU A 360 -16.50 0.59 -3.11
C GLU A 360 -15.90 1.99 -3.25
N SER A 361 -15.99 2.81 -2.20
CA SER A 361 -15.39 4.15 -2.14
C SER A 361 -13.85 4.15 -2.17
N LEU A 362 -13.22 2.99 -2.02
CA LEU A 362 -11.77 2.79 -2.15
C LEU A 362 -11.32 2.60 -3.61
N THR A 363 -12.24 2.71 -4.57
CA THR A 363 -11.97 2.53 -6.00
C THR A 363 -11.47 3.82 -6.65
N ASP A 364 -10.29 3.75 -7.25
CA ASP A 364 -9.69 4.83 -8.03
C ASP A 364 -9.98 4.61 -9.52
N TRP A 365 -11.03 5.27 -10.00
CA TRP A 365 -11.45 5.19 -11.40
C TRP A 365 -10.47 5.84 -12.37
N HIS A 366 -9.67 6.79 -11.89
CA HIS A 366 -8.60 7.38 -12.69
C HIS A 366 -7.47 6.37 -12.89
N PHE A 367 -7.04 5.65 -11.87
CA PHE A 367 -5.99 4.63 -11.96
C PHE A 367 -6.26 3.57 -13.05
N VAL A 368 -7.48 3.04 -13.11
CA VAL A 368 -7.85 1.96 -14.06
C VAL A 368 -8.08 2.44 -15.50
N THR A 369 -8.06 3.76 -15.74
CA THR A 369 -8.22 4.36 -17.06
C THR A 369 -7.07 5.30 -17.46
N ASN A 370 -6.10 5.52 -16.57
CA ASN A 370 -5.03 6.48 -16.75
C ASN A 370 -4.16 6.11 -17.98
N PRO A 371 -4.05 7.01 -18.99
CA PRO A 371 -3.21 6.78 -20.16
C PRO A 371 -1.72 6.60 -19.85
N ARG A 372 -1.26 6.98 -18.67
CA ARG A 372 0.11 6.74 -18.19
C ARG A 372 0.40 5.26 -17.94
N PHE A 373 -0.63 4.45 -17.66
CA PHE A 373 -0.47 3.04 -17.33
C PHE A 373 -1.04 2.09 -18.38
N SER A 374 -1.69 2.61 -19.43
CA SER A 374 -2.38 1.80 -20.44
C SER A 374 -1.44 1.06 -21.38
N ASP A 375 -1.98 0.08 -22.10
CA ASP A 375 -1.24 -0.63 -23.13
C ASP A 375 -0.70 0.35 -24.19
N PRO A 376 0.63 0.47 -24.39
CA PRO A 376 1.21 1.36 -25.38
C PRO A 376 1.13 0.81 -26.82
N PHE A 377 0.74 -0.46 -27.01
CA PHE A 377 0.53 -1.09 -28.31
C PHE A 377 -0.93 -1.01 -28.76
N ALA A 378 -1.85 -0.72 -27.85
CA ALA A 378 -3.25 -0.52 -28.19
C ALA A 378 -3.40 0.71 -29.11
N PRO A 379 -4.32 0.68 -30.10
CA PRO A 379 -4.64 1.85 -30.89
C PRO A 379 -5.00 3.01 -29.96
N ALA A 380 -4.46 4.21 -30.24
CA ALA A 380 -4.87 5.40 -29.51
C ALA A 380 -6.41 5.46 -29.51
N PRO A 381 -7.08 5.57 -28.36
CA PRO A 381 -8.53 5.67 -28.34
C PRO A 381 -8.93 6.81 -29.26
N ALA A 382 -9.87 6.56 -30.19
CA ALA A 382 -10.47 7.62 -30.99
C ALA A 382 -10.84 8.73 -30.03
N ALA A 383 -10.36 9.96 -30.31
CA ALA A 383 -10.48 11.10 -29.40
C ALA A 383 -11.93 11.23 -28.91
N GLN A 384 -12.22 10.63 -27.76
CA GLN A 384 -13.44 10.92 -27.05
C GLN A 384 -13.20 12.29 -26.50
N ALA A 385 -14.07 13.22 -26.87
CA ALA A 385 -14.07 14.57 -26.33
C ALA A 385 -13.89 14.45 -24.82
N THR A 386 -12.84 15.09 -24.30
CA THR A 386 -12.67 15.34 -22.88
C THR A 386 -14.04 15.77 -22.36
N PRO A 387 -14.66 15.06 -21.40
CA PRO A 387 -15.87 15.58 -20.81
C PRO A 387 -15.50 16.96 -20.26
N ALA A 388 -16.21 17.98 -20.73
CA ALA A 388 -15.99 19.34 -20.26
C ALA A 388 -15.97 19.31 -18.73
N PRO A 389 -15.06 20.06 -18.07
CA PRO A 389 -15.14 20.22 -16.63
C PRO A 389 -16.58 20.62 -16.31
N ARG A 390 -17.26 19.80 -15.49
CA ARG A 390 -18.62 20.11 -15.05
C ARG A 390 -18.58 21.54 -14.49
N PRO A 391 -19.52 22.42 -14.89
CA PRO A 391 -19.54 23.78 -14.35
C PRO A 391 -19.59 23.68 -12.83
N ALA A 392 -18.77 24.52 -12.18
CA ALA A 392 -18.76 24.65 -10.73
C ALA A 392 -20.20 24.66 -10.22
N ALA A 393 -20.50 23.75 -9.29
CA ALA A 393 -21.81 23.68 -8.67
C ALA A 393 -22.20 25.09 -8.21
N THR A 394 -23.37 25.54 -8.64
CA THR A 394 -23.98 26.78 -8.19
C THR A 394 -23.98 26.78 -6.66
N PRO A 395 -23.53 27.85 -5.99
CA PRO A 395 -23.40 27.84 -4.54
C PRO A 395 -24.80 27.70 -3.93
N ILE A 396 -25.11 26.50 -3.46
CA ILE A 396 -26.17 26.31 -2.46
C ILE A 396 -25.61 26.89 -1.18
N ALA A 397 -26.38 27.77 -0.53
CA ALA A 397 -25.99 28.39 0.73
C ALA A 397 -25.59 27.31 1.75
N VAL A 398 -24.28 27.19 1.96
CA VAL A 398 -23.65 26.30 2.93
C VAL A 398 -23.86 26.93 4.30
N ALA A 399 -24.60 26.24 5.17
CA ALA A 399 -24.53 26.51 6.61
C ALA A 399 -23.05 26.41 7.04
N PRO A 400 -22.56 27.31 7.89
CA PRO A 400 -21.13 27.48 8.13
C PRO A 400 -20.44 26.15 8.46
N SER A 401 -19.40 25.84 7.69
CA SER A 401 -18.49 24.72 7.92
C SER A 401 -18.00 24.73 9.37
N PRO A 402 -17.81 23.56 10.02
CA PRO A 402 -17.04 23.52 11.25
C PRO A 402 -15.62 23.99 10.93
N THR A 403 -15.17 24.99 11.69
CA THR A 403 -13.83 25.57 11.62
C THR A 403 -12.79 24.45 11.78
N PRO A 404 -11.69 24.44 10.97
CA PRO A 404 -10.57 23.55 11.24
C PRO A 404 -10.12 23.71 12.70
N PRO A 405 -9.70 22.61 13.37
CA PRO A 405 -9.33 22.67 14.76
C PRO A 405 -8.24 23.73 14.94
N PRO A 406 -8.39 24.65 15.92
CA PRO A 406 -7.47 25.77 16.08
C PRO A 406 -6.04 25.25 16.32
N ILE A 407 -5.09 25.77 15.56
CA ILE A 407 -3.66 25.62 15.86
C ILE A 407 -3.33 26.67 16.92
N PHE A 408 -2.99 26.21 18.13
CA PHE A 408 -2.71 27.10 19.24
C PHE A 408 -1.27 27.63 19.15
N SER A 409 -1.06 28.84 19.66
CA SER A 409 0.30 29.32 19.91
C SER A 409 1.02 28.39 20.90
N GLN A 410 2.35 28.36 20.86
CA GLN A 410 3.18 27.59 21.79
C GLN A 410 2.83 27.89 23.28
N GLN A 411 2.51 29.14 23.60
CA GLN A 411 2.09 29.57 24.94
C GLN A 411 0.70 29.04 25.32
N GLU A 412 -0.24 29.05 24.38
CA GLU A 412 -1.60 28.53 24.60
C GLU A 412 -1.61 26.99 24.68
N TYR A 413 -0.81 26.32 23.85
CA TYR A 413 -0.57 24.88 23.94
C TYR A 413 -0.07 24.48 25.34
N ARG A 414 0.94 25.18 25.86
CA ARG A 414 1.46 24.98 27.22
C ARG A 414 0.41 25.21 28.30
N THR A 415 -0.38 26.28 28.17
CA THR A 415 -1.47 26.59 29.11
C THR A 415 -2.50 25.46 29.15
N ARG A 416 -2.92 24.96 27.99
CA ARG A 416 -3.89 23.86 27.87
C ARG A 416 -3.33 22.54 28.40
N LEU A 417 -2.06 22.27 28.15
CA LEU A 417 -1.38 21.07 28.65
C LEU A 417 -1.23 21.12 30.19
N ASN A 418 -0.98 22.29 30.77
CA ASN A 418 -1.00 22.50 32.23
C ASN A 418 -2.40 22.31 32.86
N ALA A 419 -3.47 22.67 32.14
CA ALA A 419 -4.83 22.38 32.58
C ALA A 419 -5.08 20.86 32.64
N ILE A 420 -4.63 20.11 31.63
CA ILE A 420 -4.70 18.63 31.65
C ILE A 420 -3.90 18.04 32.82
N LEU A 421 -2.71 18.57 33.11
CA LEU A 421 -1.92 18.15 34.27
C LEU A 421 -2.65 18.39 35.61
N THR A 422 -3.44 19.46 35.69
CA THR A 422 -4.29 19.77 36.85
C THR A 422 -5.44 18.77 36.97
N ASP A 423 -6.12 18.47 35.86
CA ASP A 423 -7.18 17.45 35.82
C ASP A 423 -6.64 16.08 36.22
N LEU A 424 -5.43 15.70 35.81
CA LEU A 424 -4.79 14.45 36.23
C LEU A 424 -4.49 14.39 37.74
N ASN A 425 -4.22 15.55 38.39
CA ASN A 425 -4.08 15.60 39.85
C ASN A 425 -5.43 15.41 40.56
N ALA A 426 -6.50 16.00 40.02
CA ALA A 426 -7.87 15.80 40.50
C ALA A 426 -8.32 14.34 40.29
N LEU A 427 -8.04 13.76 39.12
CA LEU A 427 -8.31 12.36 38.80
C LEU A 427 -7.63 11.42 39.78
N ARG A 428 -6.35 11.66 40.09
CA ARG A 428 -5.61 10.89 41.10
C ARG A 428 -6.27 10.97 42.48
N THR A 429 -6.86 12.11 42.82
CA THR A 429 -7.58 12.33 44.09
C THR A 429 -8.89 11.55 44.11
N LEU A 430 -9.65 11.55 43.01
CA LEU A 430 -10.87 10.76 42.87
C LEU A 430 -10.60 9.25 42.95
N VAL A 431 -9.53 8.78 42.32
CA VAL A 431 -9.10 7.37 42.40
C VAL A 431 -8.72 6.99 43.84
N ARG A 432 -8.06 7.88 44.59
CA ARG A 432 -7.74 7.64 46.01
C ARG A 432 -8.96 7.58 46.92
N ARG A 433 -10.00 8.34 46.57
CA ARG A 433 -11.28 8.38 47.32
C ARG A 433 -12.27 7.32 46.83
N SER A 434 -11.89 6.47 45.88
CA SER A 434 -12.74 5.44 45.28
C SER A 434 -13.99 5.99 44.55
N HIS A 435 -13.95 7.24 44.07
CA HIS A 435 -15.03 7.85 43.30
C HIS A 435 -14.95 7.47 41.81
N ARG A 436 -15.24 6.20 41.50
CA ARG A 436 -14.94 5.60 40.19
C ARG A 436 -15.67 6.24 39.01
N ALA A 437 -16.96 6.53 39.16
CA ALA A 437 -17.77 7.15 38.10
C ALA A 437 -17.34 8.60 37.80
N GLU A 438 -16.95 9.36 38.84
CA GLU A 438 -16.39 10.71 38.66
C GLU A 438 -14.99 10.65 38.03
N ALA A 439 -14.17 9.67 38.43
CA ALA A 439 -12.87 9.44 37.84
C ALA A 439 -12.97 9.07 36.34
N GLN A 440 -13.93 8.24 35.95
CA GLN A 440 -14.17 7.91 34.54
C GLN A 440 -14.58 9.14 33.72
N ARG A 441 -15.52 9.95 34.23
CA ARG A 441 -15.93 11.21 33.57
C ARG A 441 -14.77 12.19 33.41
N LEU A 442 -13.96 12.36 34.44
CA LEU A 442 -12.79 13.24 34.39
C LEU A 442 -11.69 12.69 33.47
N ALA A 443 -11.49 11.38 33.42
CA ALA A 443 -10.54 10.75 32.50
C ALA A 443 -10.98 10.91 31.03
N GLN A 444 -12.28 10.83 30.75
CA GLN A 444 -12.82 11.14 29.42
C GLN A 444 -12.62 12.62 29.06
N GLN A 445 -12.86 13.54 30.01
CA GLN A 445 -12.58 14.96 29.79
C GLN A 445 -11.08 15.23 29.51
N VAL A 446 -10.18 14.50 30.18
CA VAL A 446 -8.74 14.53 29.89
C VAL A 446 -8.45 14.02 28.48
N HIS A 447 -9.11 12.95 28.04
CA HIS A 447 -8.99 12.45 26.66
C HIS A 447 -9.41 13.50 25.64
N ASP A 448 -10.60 14.09 25.79
CA ASP A 448 -11.12 15.07 24.83
C ASP A 448 -10.19 16.30 24.73
N ARG A 449 -9.67 16.75 25.88
CA ARG A 449 -8.71 17.87 25.95
C ARG A 449 -7.36 17.54 25.34
N LEU A 450 -6.87 16.31 25.54
CA LEU A 450 -5.63 15.86 24.93
C LEU A 450 -5.82 15.75 23.41
N HIS A 451 -6.90 15.13 22.94
CA HIS A 451 -7.22 15.02 21.52
C HIS A 451 -7.31 16.38 20.82
N ALA A 452 -7.91 17.39 21.48
CA ALA A 452 -7.97 18.75 20.94
C ALA A 452 -6.60 19.42 20.71
N LEU A 453 -5.53 18.93 21.35
CA LEU A 453 -4.18 19.44 21.18
C LEU A 453 -3.40 18.74 20.05
N ARG A 454 -3.94 17.67 19.45
CA ARG A 454 -3.24 16.81 18.48
C ARG A 454 -2.70 17.58 17.28
N ALA A 455 -3.54 18.36 16.61
CA ALA A 455 -3.09 19.15 15.46
C ALA A 455 -1.95 20.13 15.82
N THR A 456 -2.02 20.73 17.02
CA THR A 456 -0.98 21.65 17.50
C THR A 456 0.30 20.91 17.90
N SER A 457 0.22 19.71 18.48
CA SER A 457 1.41 18.95 18.90
C SER A 457 2.24 18.46 17.71
N HIS A 458 1.59 18.03 16.62
CA HIS A 458 2.28 17.72 15.37
C HIS A 458 2.90 18.98 14.73
N HIS A 459 2.19 20.12 14.78
CA HIS A 459 2.73 21.39 14.28
C HIS A 459 3.99 21.84 15.05
N LEU A 460 4.05 21.59 16.37
CA LEU A 460 5.19 21.94 17.23
C LEU A 460 6.29 20.86 17.28
N GLY A 461 6.22 19.82 16.43
CA GLY A 461 7.25 18.78 16.35
C GLY A 461 7.28 17.81 17.55
N VAL A 462 6.22 17.77 18.36
CA VAL A 462 6.09 16.85 19.52
C VAL A 462 4.98 15.80 19.33
N GLY A 463 4.57 15.57 18.07
CA GLY A 463 3.51 14.63 17.69
C GLY A 463 3.73 13.20 18.21
N ASP A 464 4.91 12.63 18.04
CA ASP A 464 5.20 11.27 18.53
C ASP A 464 5.06 11.15 20.07
N ALA A 465 5.38 12.20 20.81
CA ALA A 465 5.19 12.23 22.25
C ALA A 465 3.71 12.37 22.63
N HIS A 466 2.93 13.07 21.80
CA HIS A 466 1.49 13.18 21.90
C HIS A 466 0.79 11.84 21.68
N ASP A 467 1.10 11.15 20.58
CA ASP A 467 0.51 9.86 20.26
C ASP A 467 0.83 8.82 21.37
N ARG A 468 2.05 8.84 21.93
CA ARG A 468 2.39 8.02 23.11
C ARG A 468 1.57 8.37 24.36
N ALA A 469 1.29 9.65 24.59
CA ALA A 469 0.48 10.10 25.73
C ALA A 469 -0.98 9.67 25.57
N GLU A 470 -1.55 9.74 24.36
CA GLU A 470 -2.90 9.25 24.05
C GLU A 470 -2.99 7.72 24.22
N ALA A 471 -2.04 6.97 23.63
CA ALA A 471 -1.99 5.52 23.77
C ALA A 471 -1.88 5.09 25.25
N HIS A 472 -1.07 5.79 26.05
CA HIS A 472 -0.94 5.53 27.49
C HIS A 472 -2.23 5.88 28.26
N LEU A 473 -2.90 6.99 27.93
CA LEU A 473 -4.19 7.34 28.53
C LEU A 473 -5.24 6.25 28.28
N HIS A 474 -5.36 5.76 27.04
CA HIS A 474 -6.30 4.68 26.70
C HIS A 474 -5.92 3.36 27.36
N GLY A 475 -4.73 2.84 27.04
CA GLY A 475 -4.34 1.49 27.40
C GLY A 475 -3.99 1.32 28.88
N GLN A 476 -3.61 2.39 29.58
CA GLN A 476 -3.12 2.30 30.96
C GLN A 476 -4.02 2.97 31.99
N VAL A 477 -4.72 4.06 31.66
CA VAL A 477 -5.57 4.80 32.61
C VAL A 477 -7.04 4.46 32.41
N LEU A 478 -7.60 4.69 31.22
CA LEU A 478 -9.01 4.44 30.93
C LEU A 478 -9.36 2.94 31.03
N ALA A 479 -8.57 2.07 30.42
CA ALA A 479 -8.78 0.61 30.51
C ALA A 479 -8.79 0.08 31.96
N ARG A 480 -7.97 0.67 32.84
CA ARG A 480 -7.97 0.29 34.27
C ARG A 480 -9.12 0.92 35.05
N LEU A 481 -9.56 2.12 34.67
CA LEU A 481 -10.75 2.74 35.26
C LEU A 481 -12.04 2.01 34.89
N THR A 482 -12.08 1.29 33.77
CA THR A 482 -13.23 0.46 33.34
C THR A 482 -13.18 -0.98 33.88
N SER A 483 -12.00 -1.53 34.20
CA SER A 483 -11.84 -2.89 34.73
C SER A 483 -12.15 -3.03 36.22
N GLU A 484 -13.19 -3.78 36.60
CA GLU A 484 -13.61 -3.95 38.00
C GLU A 484 -12.48 -4.42 38.94
N ASP A 485 -11.54 -5.22 38.44
CA ASP A 485 -10.41 -5.80 39.20
C ASP A 485 -9.20 -4.86 39.39
N ALA A 486 -9.21 -3.68 38.76
CA ALA A 486 -8.05 -2.79 38.79
C ALA A 486 -7.86 -2.13 40.17
N ARG A 487 -6.71 -2.42 40.80
CA ARG A 487 -6.34 -1.80 42.08
C ARG A 487 -6.08 -0.29 41.93
N PRO A 488 -6.61 0.59 42.81
CA PRO A 488 -6.39 2.04 42.77
C PRO A 488 -4.93 2.46 42.68
N ALA A 489 -4.02 1.72 43.34
CA ALA A 489 -2.58 1.97 43.29
C ALA A 489 -2.01 1.87 41.87
N ALA A 490 -2.47 0.91 41.07
CA ALA A 490 -2.01 0.73 39.69
C ALA A 490 -2.49 1.86 38.78
N ILE A 491 -3.72 2.32 38.96
CA ILE A 491 -4.28 3.48 38.24
C ILE A 491 -3.50 4.76 38.61
N ILE A 492 -3.14 4.93 39.89
CA ILE A 492 -2.34 6.07 40.35
C ILE A 492 -0.93 6.08 39.74
N VAL A 493 -0.30 4.91 39.56
CA VAL A 493 0.99 4.80 38.85
C VAL A 493 0.83 5.19 37.39
N ALA A 494 -0.16 4.64 36.69
CA ALA A 494 -0.43 4.97 35.29
C ALA A 494 -0.69 6.48 35.08
N ILE A 495 -1.41 7.13 36.00
CA ILE A 495 -1.62 8.58 35.99
C ILE A 495 -0.30 9.35 36.16
N ARG A 496 0.61 8.90 37.03
CA ARG A 496 1.92 9.55 37.21
C ARG A 496 2.80 9.46 35.97
N ASP A 497 2.77 8.32 35.30
CA ASP A 497 3.54 8.10 34.07
C ASP A 497 3.01 9.00 32.94
N LEU A 498 1.69 9.12 32.81
CA LEU A 498 1.07 10.06 31.89
C LEU A 498 1.46 11.51 32.21
N GLN A 499 1.46 11.90 33.50
CA GLN A 499 1.92 13.22 33.91
C GLN A 499 3.40 13.47 33.54
N ALA A 500 4.26 12.46 33.59
CA ALA A 500 5.65 12.58 33.19
C ALA A 500 5.80 12.84 31.69
N LEU A 501 5.05 12.10 30.85
CA LEU A 501 4.99 12.30 29.39
C LEU A 501 4.51 13.71 29.04
N LEU A 502 3.41 14.15 29.64
CA LEU A 502 2.85 15.48 29.40
C LEU A 502 3.82 16.60 29.83
N ARG A 503 4.50 16.45 30.98
CA ARG A 503 5.54 17.43 31.39
C ARG A 503 6.73 17.45 30.42
N ALA A 504 7.10 16.32 29.82
CA ALA A 504 8.14 16.28 28.80
C ALA A 504 7.69 17.01 27.53
N MET A 505 6.44 16.83 27.09
CA MET A 505 5.85 17.57 25.97
C MET A 505 5.84 19.08 26.23
N ALA A 506 5.47 19.53 27.43
CA ALA A 506 5.49 20.95 27.80
C ALA A 506 6.88 21.59 27.73
N ARG A 507 7.93 20.81 28.06
CA ARG A 507 9.33 21.24 27.98
C ARG A 507 9.82 21.28 26.53
N ALA A 508 9.51 20.25 25.74
CA ALA A 508 9.96 20.09 24.36
C ALA A 508 9.27 21.06 23.38
N ALA A 509 8.02 21.42 23.63
CA ALA A 509 7.33 22.49 22.91
C ALA A 509 7.83 23.88 23.35
N GLY A 510 9.13 24.06 23.57
CA GLY A 510 9.75 25.20 24.26
C GLY A 510 10.93 25.78 23.52
#